data_AF-A0A1F5NK08-F1
#
_entry.id   AF-A0A1F5NK08-F1
#
_cell.length_a   1.000
_cell.length_b   1.000
_cell.length_c   1.000
_cell.angle_alpha   90.00
_cell.angle_beta   90.00
_cell.angle_gamma   90.00
#
_symmetry.space_group_name_H-M   'P 1'
#
loop_
_entity.id
_entity.type
_entity.pdbx_description
1 polymer ?
#
loop_
_entity_poly.entity_id
_entity_poly.type
_entity_poly.pdbx_seq_one_letter_code
_entity_poly.pdbx_strand_id
1 'polypeptide(L)'
;MNSGTMTLEKAVDMGEYDPEYLSSFPEWHTLSRHIKWEFIKKALKNREGQIMQQYAAVNNVLDFSKKPEAQAALKNIEEQYKKFRDTKEKLLMEYSKPE
;
A
#
# COMPACT_ATOMS: atom_id res chain seq x y z
N MET A 1 -18.81 20.26 -12.07
CA MET A 1 -18.07 18.98 -12.11
C MET A 1 -16.76 19.21 -11.38
N ASN A 2 -16.62 18.79 -10.13
CA ASN A 2 -15.32 18.86 -9.44
C ASN A 2 -14.47 17.72 -9.99
N SER A 3 -13.54 18.03 -10.89
CA SER A 3 -12.42 17.14 -11.17
C SER A 3 -11.64 17.02 -9.86
N GLY A 4 -11.85 15.94 -9.12
CA GLY A 4 -11.20 15.70 -7.83
C GLY A 4 -9.71 15.53 -8.04
N THR A 5 -8.95 16.63 -7.99
CA THR A 5 -7.50 16.60 -8.13
C THR A 5 -6.92 15.72 -7.03
N MET A 6 -6.18 14.70 -7.41
CA MET A 6 -5.47 13.83 -6.47
C MET A 6 -4.43 14.66 -5.72
N THR A 7 -4.50 14.67 -4.39
CA THR A 7 -3.49 15.32 -3.52
C THR A 7 -2.53 14.27 -2.98
N LEU A 8 -1.33 14.70 -2.57
CA LEU A 8 -0.35 13.82 -1.92
C LEU A 8 -0.96 13.08 -0.70
N GLU A 9 -1.67 13.81 0.15
CA GLU A 9 -2.33 13.23 1.32
C GLU A 9 -3.38 12.19 0.92
N LYS A 10 -4.18 12.48 -0.12
CA LYS A 10 -5.20 11.55 -0.60
C LYS A 10 -4.57 10.27 -1.18
N ALA A 11 -3.46 10.40 -1.92
CA ALA A 11 -2.72 9.25 -2.44
C ALA A 11 -2.21 8.36 -1.28
N VAL A 12 -1.63 8.96 -0.24
CA VAL A 12 -1.18 8.24 0.96
C VAL A 12 -2.34 7.59 1.71
N ASP A 13 -3.47 8.27 1.84
CA ASP A 13 -4.69 7.69 2.45
C ASP A 13 -5.22 6.49 1.66
N MET A 14 -5.05 6.52 0.34
CA MET A 14 -5.38 5.41 -0.55
C MET A 14 -4.35 4.28 -0.53
N GLY A 15 -3.25 4.42 0.22
CA GLY A 15 -2.22 3.39 0.38
C GLY A 15 -1.16 3.42 -0.71
N GLU A 16 -0.90 4.58 -1.30
CA GLU A 16 0.22 4.79 -2.22
C GLU A 16 1.50 5.12 -1.46
N TYR A 17 2.50 4.26 -1.57
CA TYR A 17 3.73 4.28 -0.76
C TYR A 17 5.00 4.28 -1.61
N ASP A 18 4.89 4.24 -2.94
CA ASP A 18 6.04 4.26 -3.85
C ASP A 18 6.65 5.67 -3.91
N PRO A 19 7.91 5.86 -3.46
CA PRO A 19 8.56 7.17 -3.49
C PRO A 19 8.66 7.76 -4.91
N GLU A 20 8.78 6.93 -5.95
CA GLU A 20 8.85 7.40 -7.34
C GLU A 20 7.52 8.03 -7.74
N TYR A 21 6.40 7.36 -7.45
CA TYR A 21 5.08 7.91 -7.69
C TYR A 21 4.80 9.15 -6.83
N LEU A 22 5.13 9.08 -5.52
CA LEU A 22 4.91 10.21 -4.60
C LEU A 22 5.74 11.45 -5.00
N SER A 23 6.85 11.27 -5.71
CA SER A 23 7.63 12.38 -6.27
C SER A 23 6.97 13.12 -7.42
N SER A 24 5.85 12.61 -7.96
CA SER A 24 5.06 13.36 -8.94
C SER A 24 4.30 14.54 -8.34
N PHE A 25 4.11 14.56 -7.01
CA PHE A 25 3.45 15.65 -6.29
C PHE A 25 4.44 16.77 -5.95
N PRO A 26 4.19 18.04 -6.34
CA PRO A 26 5.08 19.15 -6.03
C PRO A 26 5.41 19.28 -4.53
N GLU A 27 4.43 19.01 -3.67
CA GLU A 27 4.56 19.06 -2.21
C GLU A 27 5.65 18.12 -1.72
N TRP A 28 5.81 16.95 -2.35
CA TRP A 28 6.80 15.95 -1.97
C TRP A 28 8.21 16.53 -1.94
N HIS A 29 8.58 17.36 -2.91
CA HIS A 29 9.93 17.92 -3.02
C HIS A 29 10.27 18.91 -1.90
N THR A 30 9.27 19.48 -1.24
CA THR A 30 9.45 20.43 -0.13
C THR A 30 9.61 19.75 1.23
N LEU A 31 9.26 18.45 1.32
CA LEU A 31 9.32 17.68 2.57
C LEU A 31 10.75 17.21 2.89
N SER A 32 11.11 17.26 4.17
CA SER A 32 12.33 16.60 4.66
C SER A 32 12.23 15.08 4.51
N ARG A 33 13.38 14.40 4.49
CA ARG A 33 13.43 12.93 4.39
C ARG A 33 12.64 12.24 5.51
N HIS A 34 12.71 12.78 6.73
CA HIS A 34 11.94 12.28 7.86
C HIS A 34 10.43 12.37 7.62
N ILE A 35 9.93 13.52 7.13
CA ILE A 35 8.50 13.67 6.87
C ILE A 35 8.06 12.80 5.69
N LYS A 36 8.85 12.70 4.62
CA LYS A 36 8.63 11.75 3.52
C LYS A 36 8.46 10.32 4.04
N TRP A 37 9.32 9.94 5.00
CA TRP A 37 9.24 8.63 5.62
C TRP A 37 7.96 8.42 6.44
N GLU A 38 7.49 9.43 7.19
CA GLU A 38 6.20 9.34 7.89
C GLU A 38 5.03 9.15 6.93
N PHE A 39 5.03 9.84 5.79
CA PHE A 39 4.02 9.64 4.74
C PHE A 39 4.04 8.22 4.18
N ILE A 40 5.23 7.70 3.85
CA ILE A 40 5.39 6.32 3.37
C ILE A 40 4.90 5.31 4.43
N LYS A 41 5.25 5.47 5.71
CA LYS A 41 4.76 4.60 6.79
C LYS A 41 3.24 4.62 6.91
N LYS A 42 2.62 5.80 6.82
CA LYS A 42 1.16 5.94 6.83
C LYS A 42 0.53 5.18 5.65
N ALA A 43 1.05 5.36 4.45
CA ALA A 43 0.58 4.67 3.26
C ALA A 43 0.76 3.15 3.34
N LEU A 44 1.91 2.68 3.81
CA LEU A 44 2.17 1.25 4.02
C LEU A 44 1.15 0.64 4.99
N LYS A 45 0.85 1.32 6.11
CA LYS A 45 -0.16 0.87 7.08
C LYS A 45 -1.55 0.81 6.43
N ASN A 46 -1.91 1.81 5.63
CA ASN A 46 -3.20 1.85 4.94
C ASN A 46 -3.31 0.69 3.93
N ARG A 47 -2.27 0.46 3.12
CA ARG A 47 -2.23 -0.66 2.17
C ARG A 47 -2.32 -2.02 2.88
N GLU A 48 -1.59 -2.20 3.96
CA GLU A 48 -1.63 -3.44 4.76
C GLU A 48 -3.05 -3.71 5.26
N GLY A 49 -3.74 -2.69 5.78
CA GLY A 49 -5.14 -2.79 6.19
C GLY A 49 -6.08 -3.20 5.04
N GLN A 50 -5.90 -2.61 3.85
CA GLN A 50 -6.69 -2.96 2.66
C GLN A 50 -6.49 -4.42 2.24
N ILE A 51 -5.24 -4.90 2.22
CA ILE A 51 -4.92 -6.29 1.88
C ILE A 51 -5.57 -7.24 2.90
N MET A 52 -5.52 -6.93 4.19
CA MET A 52 -6.14 -7.73 5.24
C MET A 52 -7.67 -7.76 5.13
N GLN A 53 -8.30 -6.63 4.77
CA GLN A 53 -9.74 -6.58 4.50
C GLN A 53 -10.13 -7.46 3.31
N GLN A 54 -9.35 -7.43 2.22
CA GLN A 54 -9.56 -8.30 1.06
C GLN A 54 -9.40 -9.77 1.44
N TYR A 55 -8.36 -10.10 2.20
CA TYR A 55 -8.13 -11.44 2.70
C TYR A 55 -9.32 -11.93 3.54
N ALA A 56 -9.78 -11.14 4.51
CA ALA A 56 -10.92 -11.48 5.36
C ALA A 56 -12.21 -11.66 4.54
N ALA A 57 -12.44 -10.82 3.53
CA ALA A 57 -13.60 -10.93 2.66
C ALA A 57 -13.61 -12.24 1.85
N VAL A 58 -12.44 -12.68 1.35
CA VAL A 58 -12.31 -13.93 0.59
C VAL A 58 -12.30 -15.16 1.50
N ASN A 59 -11.64 -15.09 2.66
CA ASN A 59 -11.48 -16.23 3.56
C ASN A 59 -12.76 -16.58 4.34
N ASN A 60 -13.73 -15.66 4.41
CA ASN A 60 -15.06 -15.95 4.96
C ASN A 60 -15.92 -16.86 4.05
N VAL A 61 -15.42 -17.30 2.89
CA VAL A 61 -16.08 -18.27 2.03
C VAL A 61 -15.89 -19.68 2.59
N LEU A 62 -16.96 -20.27 3.14
CA LEU A 62 -16.96 -21.54 3.88
C LEU A 62 -16.55 -22.79 3.07
N ASP A 63 -16.61 -22.75 1.73
CA ASP A 63 -16.31 -23.91 0.89
C ASP A 63 -15.67 -23.48 -0.45
N PHE A 64 -14.34 -23.45 -0.49
CA PHE A 64 -13.57 -23.15 -1.70
C PHE A 64 -13.69 -24.23 -2.78
N SER A 65 -14.06 -25.47 -2.43
CA SER A 65 -14.20 -26.56 -3.41
C SER A 65 -15.35 -26.30 -4.40
N LYS A 66 -16.29 -25.43 -4.02
CA LYS A 66 -17.44 -25.02 -4.84
C LYS A 66 -17.27 -23.63 -5.47
N LYS A 67 -16.15 -22.94 -5.19
CA LYS A 67 -15.87 -21.56 -5.61
C LYS A 67 -14.39 -21.39 -6.02
N PRO A 68 -13.95 -21.99 -7.14
CA PRO A 68 -12.57 -21.89 -7.60
C PRO A 68 -12.10 -20.45 -7.84
N GLU A 69 -13.01 -19.54 -8.19
CA GLU A 69 -12.74 -18.11 -8.31
C GLU A 69 -12.29 -17.46 -7.00
N ALA A 70 -12.84 -17.91 -5.86
CA ALA A 70 -12.44 -17.44 -4.55
C ALA A 70 -11.04 -17.96 -4.17
N GLN A 71 -10.69 -19.18 -4.60
CA GLN A 71 -9.34 -19.73 -4.41
C GLN A 71 -8.29 -18.96 -5.25
N ALA A 72 -8.61 -18.63 -6.50
CA ALA A 72 -7.76 -17.81 -7.35
C ALA A 72 -7.57 -16.40 -6.76
N ALA A 73 -8.64 -15.78 -6.26
CA ALA A 73 -8.58 -14.49 -5.58
C ALA A 73 -7.69 -14.54 -4.32
N LEU A 74 -7.82 -15.58 -3.50
CA LEU A 74 -7.00 -15.78 -2.30
C LEU A 74 -5.51 -15.83 -2.66
N LYS A 75 -5.14 -16.65 -3.66
CA LYS A 75 -3.75 -16.75 -4.12
C LYS A 75 -3.21 -15.39 -4.59
N ASN A 76 -4.01 -14.62 -5.33
CA ASN A 76 -3.60 -13.29 -5.78
C ASN A 76 -3.40 -12.32 -4.62
N ILE A 77 -4.20 -12.42 -3.56
CA ILE A 77 -4.04 -11.61 -2.34
C ILE A 77 -2.75 -12.00 -1.60
N GLU A 78 -2.45 -13.30 -1.48
CA GLU A 78 -1.21 -13.78 -0.88
C GLU A 78 0.03 -13.31 -1.64
N GLU A 79 0.00 -13.36 -2.98
CA GLU A 79 1.07 -12.85 -3.82
C GLU A 79 1.26 -11.33 -3.67
N GLN A 80 0.17 -10.57 -3.60
CA GLN A 80 0.20 -9.14 -3.33
C GLN A 80 0.79 -8.85 -1.94
N TYR A 81 0.37 -9.60 -0.92
CA TYR A 81 0.89 -9.43 0.43
C TYR A 81 2.38 -9.73 0.52
N LYS A 82 2.85 -10.78 -0.16
CA LYS A 82 4.27 -11.10 -0.24
C LYS A 82 5.07 -9.95 -0.89
N LYS A 83 4.62 -9.46 -2.06
CA LYS A 83 5.28 -8.33 -2.74
C LYS A 83 5.29 -7.08 -1.86
N PHE A 84 4.18 -6.78 -1.19
CA PHE A 84 4.07 -5.67 -0.25
C PHE A 84 5.09 -5.79 0.89
N ARG A 85 5.22 -6.97 1.51
CA ARG A 85 6.19 -7.23 2.58
C ARG A 85 7.63 -7.02 2.11
N ASP A 86 7.98 -7.58 0.95
CA ASP A 86 9.30 -7.44 0.35
C ASP A 86 9.64 -5.95 0.08
N THR A 87 8.68 -5.17 -0.41
CA THR A 87 8.87 -3.72 -0.65
C THR A 87 8.92 -2.91 0.64
N LYS A 88 8.07 -3.21 1.62
CA LYS A 88 8.07 -2.57 2.95
C LYS A 88 9.43 -2.72 3.63
N GLU A 89 10.03 -3.90 3.56
CA GLU A 89 11.36 -4.16 4.11
C GLU A 89 12.45 -3.34 3.40
N LYS A 90 12.43 -3.29 2.07
CA LYS A 90 13.36 -2.45 1.30
C LYS A 90 13.27 -0.98 1.67
N LEU A 91 12.06 -0.43 1.74
CA LEU A 91 11.82 0.96 2.12
C LEU A 91 12.26 1.24 3.56
N LEU A 92 12.01 0.31 4.49
CA LEU A 92 12.53 0.41 5.87
C LEU A 92 14.05 0.51 5.89
N MET A 93 14.75 -0.36 5.15
CA MET A 93 16.21 -0.34 5.08
C MET A 93 16.77 0.93 4.42
N GLU A 94 16.08 1.48 3.43
CA GLU A 94 16.49 2.70 2.75
C GLU A 94 16.36 3.93 3.65
N TYR A 95 15.26 4.03 4.38
CA TYR A 95 14.97 5.19 5.23
C TYR A 95 15.52 5.06 6.67
N SER A 96 15.99 3.88 7.09
CA SER A 96 16.65 3.70 8.39
C SER A 96 18.13 4.10 8.39
N LYS A 97 18.73 4.39 7.23
CA LYS A 97 20.13 4.83 7.15
C LYS A 97 20.25 6.28 7.65
N PRO A 98 21.14 6.59 8.61
CA PRO A 98 21.39 7.96 9.05
C PRO A 98 21.79 8.85 7.84
N GLU A 99 21.38 10.11 7.87
CA GLU A 99 21.78 11.12 6.86
C GLU A 99 23.26 11.46 6.96
#